data_AF-A0A9D2JDY2-F1
#
_entry.id   AF-A0A9D2JDY2-F1
#
_cell.length_a   1.000
_cell.length_b   1.000
_cell.length_c   1.000
_cell.angle_alpha   90.00
_cell.angle_beta   90.00
_cell.angle_gamma   90.00
#
_symmetry.space_group_name_H-M   'P 1'
#
loop_
_entity.id
_entity.type
_entity.pdbx_description
1 polymer ?
#
loop_
_entity_poly.entity_id
_entity_poly.type
_entity_poly.pdbx_seq_one_letter_code
_entity_poly.pdbx_strand_id
1 'polypeptide(L)' 'MGEGDAGRLAAYDAFAAEVRDELASTRARMEELSAVGKVKTATYRQLFAARITLKEIDSRLRSHGL' A
#
# COMPACT_ATOMS: atom_id res chain seq x y z
N MET A 1 13.52 -27.32 11.62
CA MET A 1 12.39 -26.38 11.51
C MET A 1 12.78 -25.19 12.40
N GLY A 2 13.06 -23.99 11.87
CA GLY A 2 13.34 -22.86 12.79
C GLY A 2 14.13 -21.62 12.31
N GLU A 3 14.79 -21.58 11.15
CA GLU A 3 15.56 -20.37 10.74
C GLU A 3 14.99 -19.64 9.50
N GLY A 4 14.15 -20.30 8.69
CA GLY A 4 13.55 -19.68 7.50
C GLY A 4 12.38 -18.75 7.80
N ASP A 5 11.68 -18.94 8.92
CA ASP A 5 10.43 -18.24 9.22
C ASP A 5 10.67 -16.83 9.76
N ALA A 6 11.70 -16.63 10.59
CA ALA A 6 12.05 -15.31 11.12
C ALA A 6 12.60 -14.35 10.06
N GLY A 7 13.46 -14.84 9.15
CA GLY A 7 13.96 -14.04 8.03
C GLY A 7 12.87 -13.70 7.02
N ARG A 8 11.93 -14.61 6.78
CA ARG A 8 10.73 -14.33 5.99
C ARG A 8 9.87 -13.27 6.67
N LEU A 9 9.59 -13.40 7.97
CA LEU A 9 8.80 -12.41 8.71
C LEU A 9 9.39 -11.01 8.58
N ALA A 10 10.70 -10.86 8.78
CA ALA A 10 11.37 -9.55 8.67
C ALA A 10 11.31 -8.96 7.25
N ALA A 11 11.46 -9.80 6.22
CA ALA A 11 11.30 -9.37 4.83
C ALA A 11 9.86 -8.95 4.52
N TYR A 12 8.88 -9.66 5.10
CA TYR A 12 7.47 -9.32 4.98
C TYR A 12 7.08 -8.06 5.75
N ASP A 13 7.63 -7.83 6.94
CA ASP A 13 7.45 -6.59 7.70
C ASP A 13 8.04 -5.39 6.93
N ALA A 14 9.23 -5.56 6.34
CA ALA A 14 9.83 -4.55 5.48
C ALA A 14 8.96 -4.26 4.25
N PHE A 15 8.44 -5.32 3.61
CA PHE A 15 7.52 -5.18 2.47
C PHE A 15 6.20 -4.51 2.88
N ALA A 16 5.65 -4.85 4.04
CA ALA A 16 4.45 -4.21 4.56
C ALA A 16 4.69 -2.72 4.89
N ALA A 17 5.87 -2.37 5.40
CA ALA A 17 6.27 -0.98 5.62
C ALA A 17 6.38 -0.22 4.29
N GLU A 18 6.98 -0.82 3.26
CA GLU A 18 7.14 -0.24 1.92
C GLU A 18 5.77 -0.04 1.24
N VAL A 19 4.88 -1.04 1.28
CA VAL A 19 3.50 -0.93 0.75
C VAL A 19 2.72 0.17 1.47
N ARG A 20 2.90 0.31 2.80
CA ARG A 20 2.26 1.39 3.57
C ARG A 20 2.81 2.76 3.20
N ASP A 21 4.11 2.88 2.98
CA ASP A 21 4.74 4.12 2.53
C ASP A 21 4.27 4.52 1.13
N GLU A 22 4.22 3.56 0.21
CA GLU A 22 3.69 3.76 -1.14
C GLU A 22 2.20 4.13 -1.14
N LEU A 23 1.41 3.55 -0.22
CA LEU A 23 0.01 3.91 0.00
C LEU A 23 -0.12 5.32 0.59
N ALA A 24 0.76 5.72 1.50
CA ALA A 24 0.81 7.07 2.07
C ALA A 24 1.19 8.11 1.01
N SER A 25 2.20 7.82 0.19
CA SER A 25 2.62 8.64 -0.96
C SER A 25 1.49 8.78 -1.99
N THR A 26 0.84 7.68 -2.35
CA THR A 26 -0.34 7.68 -3.23
C THR A 26 -1.46 8.55 -2.64
N ARG A 27 -1.73 8.42 -1.34
CA ARG A 27 -2.73 9.24 -0.65
C ARG A 27 -2.37 10.72 -0.66
N ALA A 28 -1.11 11.08 -0.41
CA ALA A 28 -0.63 12.46 -0.49
C ALA A 28 -0.84 13.03 -1.90
N ARG A 29 -0.49 12.26 -2.95
CA ARG A 29 -0.74 12.61 -4.36
C ARG A 29 -2.23 12.85 -4.64
N MET A 30 -3.10 12.02 -4.05
CA MET A 30 -4.55 12.16 -4.17
C MET A 30 -5.06 13.39 -3.41
N GLU A 31 -4.50 13.71 -2.24
CA GLU A 31 -4.82 14.91 -1.46
C GLU A 31 -4.38 16.17 -2.21
N GLU A 32 -3.19 16.19 -2.82
CA GLU A 32 -2.75 17.27 -3.70
C GLU A 32 -3.71 17.47 -4.87
N LEU A 33 -4.08 16.38 -5.56
CA LEU A 33 -5.06 16.41 -6.64
C LEU A 33 -6.45 16.87 -6.17
N SER A 34 -6.82 16.54 -4.94
CA SER A 34 -8.06 16.98 -4.31
C SER A 34 -8.04 18.45 -3.97
N ALA A 35 -6.94 18.95 -3.42
CA ALA A 35 -6.72 20.35 -3.08
C ALA A 35 -6.81 21.25 -4.34
N VAL A 36 -6.34 20.77 -5.49
CA VAL A 36 -6.46 21.47 -6.78
C VAL A 36 -7.77 21.18 -7.53
N GLY A 37 -8.72 20.45 -6.93
CA GLY A 37 -10.03 20.14 -7.51
C GLY A 37 -10.04 19.08 -8.63
N LYS A 38 -8.93 18.36 -8.85
CA LYS A 38 -8.75 17.33 -9.89
C LYS A 38 -9.14 15.91 -9.44
N VAL A 39 -10.01 15.78 -8.45
CA VAL A 39 -10.52 14.51 -7.89
C VAL A 39 -11.36 13.65 -8.83
N LYS A 40 -11.87 14.19 -9.94
CA LYS A 40 -12.71 13.44 -10.90
C LYS A 40 -11.97 13.04 -12.18
N THR A 41 -10.66 13.21 -12.22
CA THR A 41 -9.83 12.89 -13.38
C THR A 41 -9.55 11.39 -13.48
N ALA A 42 -9.25 10.91 -14.69
CA ALA A 42 -8.81 9.53 -14.91
C ALA A 42 -7.60 9.18 -14.02
N THR A 43 -6.69 10.12 -13.83
CA THR A 43 -5.53 10.01 -12.95
C THR A 43 -5.92 9.75 -11.49
N TYR A 44 -6.91 10.46 -10.94
CA TYR A 44 -7.37 10.21 -9.57
C TYR A 44 -7.98 8.82 -9.41
N ARG A 45 -8.75 8.34 -10.40
CA ARG A 45 -9.28 6.97 -10.41
C ARG A 45 -8.19 5.91 -10.49
N GLN A 46 -7.13 6.15 -11.28
CA GLN A 46 -5.98 5.26 -11.35
C GLN A 46 -5.22 5.20 -10.02
N LEU A 47 -5.01 6.35 -9.37
CA LEU A 47 -4.42 6.41 -8.03
C LEU A 47 -5.29 5.72 -6.98
N PHE A 48 -6.62 5.85 -7.08
CA PHE A 48 -7.54 5.15 -6.19
C PHE A 48 -7.49 3.64 -6.40
N ALA A 49 -7.44 3.18 -7.65
CA ALA A 49 -7.29 1.77 -7.98
C ALA A 49 -5.97 1.21 -7.46
N ALA A 50 -4.85 1.93 -7.66
CA ALA A 50 -3.55 1.58 -7.11
C ALA A 50 -3.59 1.49 -5.57
N ARG A 51 -4.22 2.46 -4.90
CA ARG A 51 -4.42 2.44 -3.45
C ARG A 51 -5.21 1.22 -2.98
N ILE A 52 -6.31 0.87 -3.67
CA ILE A 52 -7.14 -0.30 -3.31
C ILE A 52 -6.30 -1.57 -3.45
N THR A 53 -5.56 -1.72 -4.56
CA THR A 53 -4.67 -2.86 -4.79
C THR A 53 -3.60 -2.97 -3.70
N LEU A 54 -2.94 -1.86 -3.35
CA LEU A 54 -1.95 -1.83 -2.25
C LEU A 54 -2.56 -2.21 -0.90
N LYS A 55 -3.78 -1.75 -0.63
CA LYS A 55 -4.52 -2.09 0.60
C LYS A 55 -4.96 -3.56 0.63
N GLU A 56 -5.36 -4.11 -0.50
CA GLU A 56 -5.67 -5.54 -0.66
C GLU A 56 -4.42 -6.40 -0.44
N ILE A 57 -3.25 -5.94 -0.91
CA ILE A 57 -1.97 -6.60 -0.67
C ILE A 57 -1.62 -6.56 0.83
N ASP A 58 -1.68 -5.41 1.52
CA ASP A 58 -1.47 -5.33 2.99
C ASP A 58 -2.47 -6.22 3.74
N SER A 59 -3.74 -6.22 3.34
CA SER A 59 -4.78 -7.03 3.97
C SER A 59 -4.56 -8.53 3.77
N ARG A 60 -4.06 -8.95 2.60
CA ARG A 60 -3.66 -10.34 2.34
C ARG A 60 -2.42 -10.72 3.13
N LEU A 61 -1.43 -9.83 3.26
CA LEU A 61 -0.28 -10.05 4.13
C LEU A 61 -0.72 -10.28 5.58
N ARG A 62 -1.56 -9.41 6.13
CA ARG A 62 -2.12 -9.58 7.48
C ARG A 62 -2.92 -10.86 7.65
N SER A 63 -3.72 -11.21 6.64
CA SER A 63 -4.54 -12.43 6.67
C SER A 63 -3.69 -13.70 6.69
N HIS A 64 -2.45 -13.63 6.19
CA HIS A 64 -1.48 -14.71 6.25
C HIS A 64 -0.66 -14.75 7.56
N GLY A 65 -0.92 -13.85 8.51
CA GLY A 65 -0.29 -13.85 9.83
C GLY A 65 0.98 -13.01 9.95
N LEU A 66 1.13 -12.00 9.10
CA LEU A 66 2.19 -10.99 9.13
C LEU A 66 1.69 -9.67 9.69
#